data_AF-A0A1V1I2C2-F1
#
_entry.id   AF-A0A1V1I2C2-F1
#
_cell.length_a   1.000
_cell.length_b   1.000
_cell.length_c   1.000
_cell.angle_alpha   90.00
_cell.angle_beta   90.00
_cell.angle_gamma   90.00
#
_symmetry.space_group_name_H-M   'P 1'
#
loop_
_entity.id
_entity.type
_entity.pdbx_description
1 polymer ?
#
loop_
_entity_poly.entity_id
_entity_poly.type
_entity_poly.pdbx_seq_one_letter_code
_entity_poly.pdbx_strand_id
1 'polypeptide(L)'
;MPEDVPIDFDELSYLTLSYYGFDGNTHVGEMIINKEVASEVVDIFKEIYEKKYPIDKIKLIDEYNAVDELSMSDNNSSSFCYRTIKNTNIVSNHGKGLAIDINPIQNPHVVGDDISPKNGYNFKDRTNIKQGMIIEGDDLYNAFIKKGWTWGGHWKNPDYQHFEKKLN
;
A
#
# COMPACT_ATOMS: atom_id res chain seq x y z
N MET A 1 -20.32 0.42 -7.69
CA MET A 1 -19.82 -0.25 -6.48
C MET A 1 -20.77 -1.41 -6.18
N PRO A 2 -20.31 -2.58 -5.71
CA PRO A 2 -21.25 -3.64 -5.35
C PRO A 2 -22.14 -3.17 -4.21
N GLU A 3 -23.46 -3.17 -4.45
CA GLU A 3 -24.48 -2.69 -3.51
C GLU A 3 -24.71 -3.68 -2.35
N ASP A 4 -24.27 -4.95 -2.51
CA ASP A 4 -24.68 -6.07 -1.65
C ASP A 4 -23.59 -6.59 -0.68
N VAL A 5 -22.43 -5.93 -0.57
CA VAL A 5 -21.40 -6.27 0.44
C VAL A 5 -20.96 -5.02 1.20
N PRO A 6 -21.84 -4.37 1.96
CA PRO A 6 -21.46 -3.20 2.73
C PRO A 6 -20.35 -3.59 3.72
N ILE A 7 -19.20 -2.94 3.61
CA ILE A 7 -18.21 -2.90 4.69
C ILE A 7 -18.78 -1.92 5.70
N ASP A 8 -18.93 -2.36 6.94
CA ASP A 8 -19.34 -1.47 8.01
C ASP A 8 -18.17 -0.53 8.36
N PHE A 9 -18.46 0.77 8.50
CA PHE A 9 -17.45 1.73 8.96
C PHE A 9 -16.93 1.37 10.36
N ASP A 10 -17.73 0.66 11.16
CA ASP A 10 -17.32 0.12 12.47
C ASP A 10 -16.27 -1.00 12.38
N GLU A 11 -15.95 -1.50 11.18
CA GLU A 11 -14.82 -2.42 10.92
C GLU A 11 -13.52 -1.69 10.56
N LEU A 12 -13.57 -0.37 10.39
CA LEU A 12 -12.43 0.44 9.98
C LEU A 12 -11.91 1.31 11.14
N SER A 13 -10.62 1.62 11.07
CA SER A 13 -9.94 2.53 11.98
C SER A 13 -9.24 3.61 11.18
N TYR A 14 -9.33 4.84 11.70
CA TYR A 14 -8.60 5.98 11.18
C TYR A 14 -7.25 6.12 11.90
N LEU A 15 -6.17 6.18 11.15
CA LEU A 15 -4.81 6.31 11.65
C LEU A 15 -4.17 7.63 11.21
N THR A 16 -3.40 8.21 12.13
CA THR A 16 -2.46 9.30 11.84
C THR A 16 -1.05 8.75 12.04
N LEU A 17 -0.23 8.77 10.98
CA LEU A 17 1.06 8.07 10.92
C LEU A 17 2.17 9.07 10.60
N SER A 18 3.23 9.07 11.42
CA SER A 18 4.47 9.78 11.07
C SER A 18 5.26 8.96 10.05
N TYR A 19 5.81 9.61 9.03
CA TYR A 19 6.67 8.98 8.03
C TYR A 19 7.86 9.86 7.66
N TYR A 20 8.90 9.26 7.12
CA TYR A 20 10.09 9.97 6.65
C TYR A 20 9.99 10.17 5.14
N GLY A 21 10.02 11.41 4.70
CA GLY A 21 9.84 11.78 3.30
C GLY A 21 11.08 11.51 2.45
N PHE A 22 10.91 11.42 1.13
CA PHE A 22 12.03 11.46 0.19
C PHE A 22 12.83 12.78 0.26
N ASP A 23 12.22 13.84 0.77
CA ASP A 23 12.85 15.14 1.03
C ASP A 23 13.75 15.15 2.28
N GLY A 24 13.79 14.05 3.04
CA GLY A 24 14.59 13.93 4.26
C GLY A 24 13.94 14.54 5.50
N ASN A 25 12.65 14.90 5.45
CA ASN A 25 11.93 15.47 6.59
C ASN A 25 10.90 14.49 7.17
N THR A 26 10.50 14.73 8.42
CA THR A 26 9.35 14.06 9.03
C THR A 26 8.06 14.69 8.54
N HIS A 27 7.12 13.84 8.13
CA HIS A 27 5.76 14.21 7.75
C HIS A 27 4.75 13.43 8.58
N VAL A 28 3.49 13.84 8.50
CA VAL A 28 2.35 13.14 9.09
C VAL A 28 1.34 12.91 7.98
N GLY A 29 0.84 11.68 7.89
CA GLY A 29 -0.17 11.30 6.92
C GLY A 29 -1.31 10.51 7.56
N GLU A 30 -2.31 10.21 6.74
CA GLU A 30 -3.62 9.74 7.19
C GLU A 30 -3.99 8.46 6.43
N MET A 31 -4.40 7.42 7.16
CA MET A 31 -4.72 6.12 6.56
C MET A 31 -5.96 5.51 7.23
N ILE A 32 -6.89 5.00 6.42
CA ILE A 32 -7.98 4.14 6.89
C ILE A 32 -7.58 2.69 6.66
N ILE A 33 -7.72 1.86 7.70
CA ILE A 33 -7.33 0.45 7.74
C ILE A 33 -8.43 -0.36 8.41
N ASN A 34 -8.44 -1.68 8.29
CA ASN A 34 -9.28 -2.55 9.11
C ASN A 34 -8.88 -2.46 10.59
N LYS A 35 -9.86 -2.35 11.49
CA LYS A 35 -9.62 -2.19 12.93
C LYS A 35 -8.80 -3.32 13.54
N GLU A 36 -8.94 -4.54 13.04
CA GLU A 36 -8.26 -5.74 13.57
C GLU A 36 -6.74 -5.69 13.37
N VAL A 37 -6.27 -4.91 12.39
CA VAL A 37 -4.84 -4.78 12.08
C VAL A 37 -4.29 -3.38 12.39
N ALA A 38 -5.13 -2.48 12.90
CA ALA A 38 -4.78 -1.08 13.11
C ALA A 38 -3.55 -0.89 14.00
N SER A 39 -3.48 -1.59 15.14
CA SER A 39 -2.32 -1.51 16.02
C SER A 39 -1.05 -2.07 15.39
N GLU A 40 -1.17 -3.14 14.59
CA GLU A 40 -0.02 -3.72 13.88
C GLU A 40 0.53 -2.74 12.83
N VAL A 41 -0.35 -2.05 12.11
CA VAL A 41 0.05 -1.06 11.12
C VAL A 41 0.74 0.14 11.77
N VAL A 42 0.25 0.62 12.93
CA VAL A 42 0.96 1.66 13.69
C VAL A 42 2.36 1.21 14.08
N ASP A 43 2.54 -0.04 14.55
CA ASP A 43 3.86 -0.59 14.88
C ASP A 43 4.77 -0.68 13.65
N ILE A 44 4.25 -1.13 12.50
CA ILE A 44 5.01 -1.23 11.25
C ILE A 44 5.51 0.15 10.84
N PHE A 45 4.61 1.14 10.77
CA PHE A 45 4.95 2.51 10.36
C PHE A 45 5.91 3.19 11.34
N LYS A 46 5.79 2.90 12.65
CA LYS A 46 6.77 3.34 13.64
C LYS A 46 8.15 2.74 13.38
N GLU A 47 8.26 1.43 13.16
CA GLU A 47 9.54 0.76 12.89
C GLU A 47 10.23 1.37 11.65
N ILE A 48 9.51 1.54 10.55
CA ILE A 48 10.10 2.06 9.31
C ILE A 48 10.39 3.57 9.39
N TYR A 49 9.63 4.33 10.20
CA TYR A 49 9.90 5.73 10.47
C TYR A 49 11.23 5.90 11.22
N GLU A 50 11.47 5.10 12.27
CA GLU A 50 12.71 5.12 13.04
C GLU A 50 13.93 4.76 12.18
N LYS A 51 13.73 3.89 11.19
CA LYS A 51 14.73 3.50 10.19
C LYS A 51 14.86 4.48 9.02
N LYS A 52 14.02 5.53 8.98
CA LYS A 52 13.98 6.53 7.91
C LYS A 52 13.73 5.92 6.53
N TYR A 53 12.91 4.88 6.46
CA TYR A 53 12.46 4.35 5.18
C TYR A 53 11.65 5.44 4.45
N PRO A 54 12.01 5.78 3.20
CA PRO A 54 11.41 6.91 2.49
C PRO A 54 10.02 6.54 1.96
N ILE A 55 9.03 7.33 2.33
CA ILE A 55 7.66 7.29 1.81
C ILE A 55 7.35 8.66 1.20
N ASP A 56 6.72 8.71 0.02
CA ASP A 56 6.41 9.98 -0.64
C ASP A 56 5.27 10.71 0.06
N LYS A 57 4.11 10.06 0.16
CA LYS A 57 2.95 10.57 0.88
C LYS A 57 2.04 9.45 1.35
N ILE A 58 1.24 9.75 2.37
CA ILE A 58 0.17 8.90 2.88
C ILE A 58 -1.07 9.78 3.01
N LYS A 59 -2.03 9.60 2.11
CA LYS A 59 -3.28 10.35 2.03
C LYS A 59 -4.47 9.40 1.88
N LEU A 60 -5.63 9.84 2.36
CA LEU A 60 -6.89 9.14 2.15
C LEU A 60 -7.24 9.06 0.67
N ILE A 61 -7.95 8.00 0.29
CA ILE A 61 -8.38 7.80 -1.10
C ILE A 61 -9.43 8.83 -1.55
N ASP A 62 -10.14 9.47 -0.60
CA ASP A 62 -11.12 10.51 -0.84
C ASP A 62 -10.52 11.75 -1.53
N GLU A 63 -9.24 12.05 -1.26
CA GLU A 63 -8.47 13.09 -1.96
C GLU A 63 -8.35 12.83 -3.47
N TYR A 64 -8.60 11.59 -3.89
CA TYR A 64 -8.55 11.12 -5.27
C TYR A 64 -9.93 10.69 -5.79
N ASN A 65 -11.03 11.15 -5.17
CA ASN A 65 -12.41 10.77 -5.50
C ASN A 65 -12.64 9.24 -5.45
N ALA A 66 -11.94 8.53 -4.56
CA ALA A 66 -11.93 7.07 -4.49
C ALA A 66 -11.46 6.36 -5.77
N VAL A 67 -10.63 7.02 -6.60
CA VAL A 67 -10.05 6.44 -7.82
C VAL A 67 -8.61 6.00 -7.56
N ASP A 68 -8.44 4.68 -7.42
CA ASP A 68 -7.16 4.01 -7.15
C ASP A 68 -6.03 4.43 -8.10
N GLU A 69 -6.31 4.50 -9.41
CA GLU A 69 -5.31 4.88 -10.41
C GLU A 69 -4.79 6.33 -10.24
N LEU A 70 -5.65 7.26 -9.78
CA LEU A 70 -5.24 8.63 -9.50
C LEU A 70 -4.31 8.68 -8.28
N SER A 71 -4.64 7.91 -7.23
CA SER A 71 -3.82 7.74 -6.03
C SER A 71 -2.44 7.15 -6.35
N MET A 72 -2.42 6.02 -7.07
CA MET A 72 -1.18 5.36 -7.49
C MET A 72 -0.32 6.25 -8.40
N SER A 73 -0.92 6.92 -9.38
CA SER A 73 -0.19 7.81 -10.30
C SER A 73 0.41 9.03 -9.60
N ASP A 74 -0.15 9.44 -8.45
CA ASP A 74 0.41 10.48 -7.57
C ASP A 74 1.33 9.89 -6.48
N ASN A 75 1.75 8.62 -6.60
CA ASN A 75 2.65 7.94 -5.67
C ASN A 75 2.15 7.87 -4.22
N ASN A 76 0.85 7.90 -4.01
CA ASN A 76 0.26 7.85 -2.68
C ASN A 76 0.32 6.44 -2.10
N SER A 77 0.90 6.32 -0.91
CA SER A 77 0.81 5.09 -0.13
C SER A 77 -0.54 5.05 0.60
N SER A 78 -1.33 4.01 0.38
CA SER A 78 -2.72 3.97 0.87
C SER A 78 -3.20 2.56 1.16
N SER A 79 -4.27 2.44 1.92
CA SER A 79 -4.88 1.16 2.28
C SER A 79 -6.32 1.05 1.81
N PHE A 80 -7.25 1.70 2.51
CA PHE A 80 -8.67 1.57 2.18
C PHE A 80 -9.01 2.25 0.84
N CYS A 81 -9.53 1.46 -0.09
CA CYS A 81 -10.15 1.92 -1.32
C CYS A 81 -11.25 0.93 -1.69
N TYR A 82 -12.52 1.30 -1.47
CA TYR A 82 -13.64 0.40 -1.71
C TYR A 82 -13.86 0.14 -3.21
N ARG A 83 -13.35 -1.00 -3.67
CA ARG A 83 -13.45 -1.47 -5.06
C ARG A 83 -13.50 -3.00 -5.15
N THR A 84 -13.93 -3.52 -6.29
CA THR A 84 -13.75 -4.94 -6.61
C THR A 84 -12.40 -5.17 -7.30
N ILE A 85 -11.95 -6.43 -7.28
CA ILE A 85 -10.85 -6.87 -8.15
C ILE A 85 -11.31 -6.74 -9.60
N LYS A 86 -10.46 -6.17 -10.46
CA LYS A 86 -10.76 -5.90 -11.88
C LYS A 86 -11.36 -7.15 -12.55
N ASN A 87 -12.48 -6.96 -13.27
CA ASN A 87 -13.25 -8.01 -13.96
C ASN A 87 -13.86 -9.09 -13.05
N THR A 88 -14.05 -8.81 -11.76
CA THR A 88 -14.72 -9.71 -10.82
C THR A 88 -15.75 -8.94 -9.97
N ASN A 89 -16.61 -9.69 -9.26
CA ASN A 89 -17.51 -9.14 -8.23
C ASN A 89 -16.94 -9.30 -6.80
N ILE A 90 -15.65 -9.64 -6.66
CA ILE A 90 -15.01 -9.88 -5.38
C ILE A 90 -14.46 -8.55 -4.86
N VAL A 91 -14.84 -8.15 -3.64
CA VAL A 91 -14.28 -6.97 -2.96
C VAL A 91 -12.78 -7.18 -2.75
N SER A 92 -11.99 -6.19 -3.18
CA SER A 92 -10.54 -6.16 -3.02
C SER A 92 -10.15 -6.16 -1.54
N ASN A 93 -8.93 -6.62 -1.21
CA ASN A 93 -8.40 -6.46 0.15
C ASN A 93 -8.22 -4.98 0.54
N HIS A 94 -7.98 -4.08 -0.42
CA HIS A 94 -8.08 -2.64 -0.18
C HIS A 94 -9.49 -2.21 0.23
N GLY A 95 -10.52 -2.80 -0.37
CA GLY A 95 -11.90 -2.52 0.02
C GLY A 95 -12.25 -3.00 1.43
N LYS A 96 -11.42 -3.83 2.04
CA LYS A 96 -11.58 -4.33 3.41
C LYS A 96 -10.65 -3.65 4.42
N GLY A 97 -9.77 -2.76 3.97
CA GLY A 97 -8.69 -2.21 4.79
C GLY A 97 -7.67 -3.27 5.22
N LEU A 98 -7.47 -4.32 4.43
CA LEU A 98 -6.55 -5.44 4.71
C LEU A 98 -5.39 -5.52 3.72
N ALA A 99 -5.22 -4.50 2.88
CA ALA A 99 -4.08 -4.33 2.00
C ALA A 99 -3.51 -2.92 2.12
N ILE A 100 -2.21 -2.77 1.90
CA ILE A 100 -1.50 -1.49 1.89
C ILE A 100 -0.59 -1.48 0.66
N ASP A 101 -0.69 -0.42 -0.13
CA ASP A 101 0.24 -0.11 -1.22
C ASP A 101 1.24 0.95 -0.76
N ILE A 102 2.53 0.74 -1.03
CA ILE A 102 3.62 1.65 -0.64
C ILE A 102 4.40 2.14 -1.86
N ASN A 103 4.50 3.47 -2.00
CA ASN A 103 5.19 4.17 -3.09
C ASN A 103 4.91 3.54 -4.48
N PRO A 104 3.66 3.56 -4.98
CA PRO A 104 3.26 2.89 -6.22
C PRO A 104 4.16 3.15 -7.44
N ILE A 105 4.74 4.35 -7.59
CA ILE A 105 5.65 4.65 -8.70
C ILE A 105 6.96 3.84 -8.58
N GLN A 106 7.52 3.74 -7.37
CA GLN A 106 8.73 2.96 -7.11
C GLN A 106 8.45 1.44 -7.16
N ASN A 107 7.21 1.03 -6.90
CA ASN A 107 6.83 -0.36 -6.71
C ASN A 107 5.61 -0.73 -7.54
N PRO A 108 5.68 -0.64 -8.88
CA PRO A 108 4.50 -0.84 -9.70
C PRO A 108 4.06 -2.32 -9.73
N HIS A 109 2.79 -2.54 -10.04
CA HIS A 109 2.28 -3.84 -10.48
C HIS A 109 2.71 -4.11 -11.93
N VAL A 110 3.25 -5.31 -12.16
CA VAL A 110 3.77 -5.78 -13.44
C VAL A 110 2.98 -7.00 -13.95
N VAL A 111 2.33 -6.86 -15.10
CA VAL A 111 1.60 -7.93 -15.79
C VAL A 111 2.12 -8.06 -17.22
N GLY A 112 3.08 -8.95 -17.45
CA GLY A 112 3.78 -9.01 -18.74
C GLY A 112 4.53 -7.70 -19.00
N ASP A 113 4.17 -6.99 -20.07
CA ASP A 113 4.73 -5.67 -20.40
C ASP A 113 3.91 -4.49 -19.82
N ASP A 114 2.72 -4.76 -19.28
CA ASP A 114 1.87 -3.73 -18.69
C ASP A 114 2.34 -3.40 -17.27
N ILE A 115 2.43 -2.09 -16.99
CA ILE A 115 2.89 -1.52 -15.72
C ILE A 115 1.81 -0.58 -15.16
N SER A 116 1.48 -0.74 -13.88
CA SER A 116 0.53 0.11 -13.16
C SER A 116 1.16 0.60 -11.84
N PRO A 117 1.23 1.91 -11.58
CA PRO A 117 0.85 3.00 -12.47
C PRO A 117 1.86 3.15 -13.63
N LYS A 118 1.42 3.70 -14.77
CA LYS A 118 2.25 3.78 -15.99
C LYS A 118 3.54 4.57 -15.82
N ASN A 119 3.52 5.60 -14.96
CA ASN A 119 4.71 6.40 -14.64
C ASN A 119 5.73 5.65 -13.76
N GLY A 120 5.40 4.46 -13.25
CA GLY A 120 6.32 3.53 -12.59
C GLY A 120 7.19 2.70 -13.54
N TYR A 121 7.05 2.84 -14.86
CA TYR A 121 7.75 2.00 -15.85
C TYR A 121 9.27 1.86 -15.62
N ASN A 122 9.93 2.95 -15.21
CA ASN A 122 11.38 2.98 -14.97
C ASN A 122 11.83 2.25 -13.69
N PHE A 123 10.89 1.71 -12.91
CA PHE A 123 11.13 0.94 -11.68
C PHE A 123 10.79 -0.56 -11.83
N LYS A 124 10.33 -0.99 -13.02
CA LYS A 124 10.10 -2.42 -13.32
C LYS A 124 11.40 -3.24 -13.30
N ASP A 125 12.53 -2.62 -13.66
CA ASP A 125 13.83 -3.26 -13.61
C ASP A 125 14.33 -3.32 -12.16
N ARG A 126 14.16 -4.50 -11.56
CA ARG A 126 14.56 -4.77 -10.17
C ARG A 126 16.06 -5.03 -10.01
N THR A 127 16.87 -4.95 -11.07
CA THR A 127 18.34 -5.03 -10.97
C THR A 127 18.99 -3.69 -10.67
N ASN A 128 18.30 -2.58 -10.99
CA ASN A 128 18.74 -1.21 -10.70
C ASN A 128 17.94 -0.64 -9.53
N ILE A 129 18.35 -1.02 -8.33
CA ILE A 129 17.69 -0.61 -7.09
C ILE A 129 17.82 0.90 -6.85
N LYS A 130 16.68 1.55 -6.60
CA LYS A 130 16.55 2.97 -6.27
C LYS A 130 15.87 3.12 -4.91
N GLN A 131 16.03 4.30 -4.34
CA GLN A 131 15.40 4.68 -3.08
C GLN A 131 13.87 4.47 -3.13
N GLY A 132 13.30 3.91 -2.07
CA GLY A 132 11.86 3.66 -1.92
C GLY A 132 11.32 2.43 -2.65
N MET A 133 12.18 1.68 -3.36
CA MET A 133 11.84 0.35 -3.87
C MET A 133 11.82 -0.67 -2.72
N ILE A 134 10.80 -1.53 -2.68
CA ILE A 134 10.61 -2.58 -1.67
C ILE A 134 11.36 -3.82 -2.10
N ILE A 135 12.39 -4.22 -1.38
CA ILE A 135 13.22 -5.38 -1.73
C ILE A 135 13.01 -6.44 -0.66
N GLU A 136 12.96 -7.70 -1.08
CA GLU A 136 12.97 -8.80 -0.12
C GLU A 136 14.16 -8.68 0.83
N GLY A 137 13.86 -8.69 2.13
CA GLY A 137 14.83 -8.52 3.21
C GLY A 137 15.17 -7.07 3.58
N ASP A 138 14.58 -6.06 2.92
CA ASP A 138 14.74 -4.67 3.35
C ASP A 138 13.92 -4.34 4.62
N ASP A 139 14.07 -3.12 5.11
CA ASP A 139 13.44 -2.69 6.36
C ASP A 139 11.91 -2.66 6.32
N LEU A 140 11.32 -2.22 5.20
CA LEU A 140 9.87 -2.17 5.05
C LEU A 140 9.31 -3.59 4.92
N TYR A 141 9.87 -4.38 4.00
CA TYR A 141 9.52 -5.78 3.81
C TYR A 141 9.55 -6.53 5.15
N ASN A 142 10.67 -6.44 5.89
CA ASN A 142 10.80 -7.14 7.16
C ASN A 142 9.77 -6.67 8.20
N ALA A 143 9.45 -5.37 8.26
CA ALA A 143 8.44 -4.85 9.19
C ALA A 143 7.07 -5.51 8.94
N PHE A 144 6.65 -5.61 7.68
CA PHE A 144 5.41 -6.28 7.28
C PHE A 144 5.46 -7.80 7.54
N ILE A 145 6.51 -8.48 7.08
CA ILE A 145 6.62 -9.96 7.20
C ILE A 145 6.66 -10.41 8.66
N LYS A 146 7.34 -9.68 9.56
CA LYS A 146 7.36 -9.97 11.00
C LYS A 146 5.96 -9.99 11.62
N LYS A 147 5.05 -9.17 11.10
CA LYS A 147 3.64 -9.11 11.51
C LYS A 147 2.75 -10.08 10.72
N GLY A 148 3.33 -10.98 9.92
CA GLY A 148 2.60 -12.01 9.17
C GLY A 148 1.77 -11.47 8.00
N TRP A 149 2.16 -10.32 7.43
CA TRP A 149 1.66 -9.87 6.14
C TRP A 149 2.35 -10.64 5.01
N THR A 150 1.70 -10.74 3.86
CA THR A 150 2.30 -11.29 2.63
C THR A 150 2.54 -10.18 1.63
N TRP A 151 3.60 -10.33 0.81
CA TRP A 151 3.98 -9.33 -0.18
C TRP A 151 3.63 -9.77 -1.61
N GLY A 152 2.99 -8.89 -2.38
CA GLY A 152 2.61 -9.11 -3.77
C GLY A 152 3.78 -9.23 -4.73
N GLY A 153 4.97 -8.79 -4.33
CA GLY A 153 6.21 -8.96 -5.12
C GLY A 153 6.60 -10.42 -5.37
N HIS A 154 6.04 -11.37 -4.62
CA HIS A 154 6.25 -12.82 -4.80
C HIS A 154 5.27 -13.47 -5.78
N TRP A 155 4.28 -12.74 -6.29
CA TRP A 155 3.31 -13.29 -7.23
C TRP A 155 3.90 -13.48 -8.64
N LYS A 156 3.27 -14.35 -9.44
CA LYS A 156 3.66 -14.59 -10.84
C LYS A 156 3.63 -13.31 -11.68
N ASN A 157 2.63 -12.47 -11.44
CA ASN A 157 2.55 -11.10 -11.92
C ASN A 157 2.78 -10.22 -10.68
N PRO A 158 4.01 -9.73 -10.46
CA PRO A 158 4.36 -9.09 -9.20
C PRO A 158 3.60 -7.79 -9.00
N ASP A 159 2.98 -7.64 -7.83
CA ASP A 159 2.44 -6.36 -7.36
C ASP A 159 3.38 -5.82 -6.27
N TYR A 160 4.41 -5.07 -6.67
CA TYR A 160 5.52 -4.73 -5.77
C TYR A 160 5.12 -3.78 -4.64
N GLN A 161 4.10 -2.96 -4.85
CA GLN A 161 3.57 -2.02 -3.86
C GLN A 161 2.78 -2.73 -2.76
N HIS A 162 2.20 -3.89 -3.08
CA HIS A 162 1.10 -4.49 -2.35
C HIS A 162 1.56 -5.39 -1.20
N PHE A 163 1.11 -5.07 0.00
CA PHE A 163 1.09 -5.99 1.14
C PHE A 163 -0.35 -6.31 1.52
N GLU A 164 -0.63 -7.55 1.87
CA GLU A 164 -1.95 -7.94 2.38
C GLU A 164 -1.90 -8.84 3.61
N LYS A 165 -2.96 -8.75 4.41
CA LYS A 165 -3.18 -9.54 5.60
C LYS A 165 -4.43 -10.40 5.45
N LYS A 166 -4.30 -11.66 5.84
CA LYS A 166 -5.45 -12.54 6.06
C LYS A 166 -5.78 -12.51 7.55
N LEU A 167 -7.04 -12.24 7.86
CA LEU A 167 -7.58 -12.45 9.21
C LEU A 167 -7.80 -13.95 9.40
N ASN A 168 -7.45 -14.46 10.60
CA ASN A 168 -7.64 -15.86 10.97
C ASN A 168 -9.00 -16.09 11.61
#